data_AF-A0A0C2ITP0-F1
#
_entry.id   AF-A0A0C2ITP0-F1
#
_cell.length_a   1.000
_cell.length_b   1.000
_cell.length_c   1.000
_cell.angle_alpha   90.00
_cell.angle_beta   90.00
_cell.angle_gamma   90.00
#
_symmetry.space_group_name_H-M   'P 1'
#
loop_
_entity.id
_entity.type
_entity.pdbx_description
1 polymer ?
#
loop_
_entity_poly.entity_id
_entity_poly.type
_entity_poly.pdbx_seq_one_letter_code
_entity_poly.pdbx_strand_id
1 'polypeptide(L)'
;MKFFDFILLFLMIKTYINIRVNVSFDYLNVIVLGDFGLPEDSLGIKMDVVKSIKKKHKKNPFNLGLMLGDNVYPHGVRTEDHNMLFQRFTHSFPSKAFKFRFLAVLGNHDYEGDPKSQIQYHFEVDQRFYMPYRYYFYGIVPN
;
A
#
# COMPACT_ATOMS: atom_id res chain seq x y z
N MET A 1 -35.79 6.27 -49.17
CA MET A 1 -35.22 5.11 -48.46
C MET A 1 -34.46 5.65 -47.26
N LYS A 2 -34.87 5.27 -46.05
CA LYS A 2 -34.46 5.83 -44.75
C LYS A 2 -33.00 5.47 -44.45
N PHE A 3 -32.14 6.45 -44.14
CA PHE A 3 -30.89 6.18 -43.43
C PHE A 3 -31.12 6.54 -41.96
N PHE A 4 -31.08 5.48 -41.14
CA PHE A 4 -31.31 5.48 -39.71
C PHE A 4 -30.08 6.04 -38.98
N ASP A 5 -30.36 6.79 -37.93
CA ASP A 5 -29.43 7.30 -36.93
C ASP A 5 -28.58 6.21 -36.27
N PHE A 6 -27.32 6.53 -35.99
CA PHE A 6 -26.60 5.95 -34.85
C PHE A 6 -25.55 6.96 -34.34
N ILE A 7 -26.00 7.95 -33.57
CA ILE A 7 -25.12 8.74 -32.70
C ILE A 7 -24.85 7.87 -31.48
N LEU A 8 -23.64 7.31 -31.40
CA LEU A 8 -23.17 6.55 -30.25
C LEU A 8 -22.87 7.54 -29.10
N LEU A 9 -23.86 7.76 -28.23
CA LEU A 9 -23.70 8.57 -27.03
C LEU A 9 -22.93 7.76 -25.97
N PHE A 10 -21.61 7.93 -25.90
CA PHE A 10 -20.79 7.40 -24.80
C PHE A 10 -21.10 8.19 -23.51
N LEU A 11 -22.05 7.68 -22.72
CA LEU A 11 -22.26 8.11 -21.34
C LEU A 11 -21.10 7.60 -20.46
N MET A 12 -20.00 8.37 -20.40
CA MET A 12 -19.01 8.21 -19.35
C MET A 12 -19.63 8.65 -18.02
N ILE A 13 -20.17 7.70 -17.25
CA ILE A 13 -20.47 7.91 -15.84
C ILE A 13 -19.14 8.08 -15.11
N LYS A 14 -18.60 9.31 -15.07
CA LYS A 14 -17.51 9.67 -14.17
C LYS A 14 -18.07 9.70 -12.76
N THR A 15 -17.96 8.59 -12.04
CA THR A 15 -18.08 8.56 -10.59
C THR A 15 -16.92 9.36 -10.00
N TYR A 16 -17.10 10.67 -9.87
CA TYR A 16 -16.21 11.53 -9.10
C TYR A 16 -16.38 11.18 -7.62
N ILE A 17 -15.56 10.27 -7.11
CA ILE A 17 -15.35 10.17 -5.67
C ILE A 17 -14.64 11.46 -5.26
N ASN A 18 -15.42 12.44 -4.80
CA ASN A 18 -14.89 13.65 -4.21
C ASN A 18 -14.26 13.31 -2.85
N ILE A 19 -13.03 12.79 -2.87
CA ILE A 19 -12.21 12.65 -1.67
C ILE A 19 -11.80 14.07 -1.27
N ARG A 20 -12.56 14.69 -0.37
CA ARG A 20 -12.14 15.93 0.28
C ARG A 20 -11.05 15.57 1.28
N VAL A 21 -9.79 15.80 0.90
CA VAL A 21 -8.65 15.70 1.82
C VAL A 21 -8.56 17.03 2.57
N ASN A 22 -9.01 17.03 3.82
CA ASN A 22 -8.78 18.15 4.72
C ASN A 22 -7.36 18.00 5.28
N VAL A 23 -6.40 18.72 4.72
CA VAL A 23 -5.00 18.65 5.17
C VAL A 23 -4.83 19.64 6.32
N SER A 24 -4.84 19.14 7.55
CA SER A 24 -4.71 19.93 8.76
C SER A 24 -3.26 20.11 9.23
N PHE A 25 -2.26 19.82 8.38
CA PHE A 25 -0.85 19.77 8.77
C PHE A 25 0.01 20.63 7.84
N ASP A 26 0.88 21.45 8.43
CA ASP A 26 1.86 22.28 7.70
C ASP A 26 3.01 21.45 7.09
N TYR A 27 3.11 20.17 7.49
CA TYR A 27 4.18 19.26 7.07
C TYR A 27 3.66 17.82 6.97
N LEU A 28 4.31 17.01 6.13
CA LEU A 28 4.03 15.59 5.97
C LEU A 28 5.10 14.77 6.70
N ASN A 29 4.72 14.02 7.73
CA ASN A 29 5.61 13.07 8.37
C ASN A 29 5.56 11.72 7.64
N VAL A 30 6.63 11.41 6.92
CA VAL A 30 6.74 10.19 6.11
C VAL A 30 7.65 9.18 6.80
N ILE A 31 7.22 7.92 6.84
CA ILE A 31 8.10 6.79 7.13
C ILE A 31 8.54 6.13 5.82
N VAL A 32 9.83 5.83 5.68
CA VAL A 32 10.39 5.16 4.50
C VAL A 32 11.04 3.86 4.94
N LEU A 33 10.65 2.75 4.32
CA LEU A 33 11.10 1.39 4.62
C LEU A 33 11.47 0.67 3.33
N GLY A 34 12.54 -0.10 3.34
CA GLY A 34 12.88 -1.11 2.32
C GLY A 34 13.29 -2.39 3.04
N ASP A 35 13.36 -3.50 2.30
CA ASP A 35 13.96 -4.76 2.79
C ASP A 35 13.29 -5.25 4.09
N PHE A 36 11.97 -5.05 4.19
CA PHE A 36 11.20 -5.27 5.42
C PHE A 36 10.64 -6.69 5.52
N GLY A 37 10.89 -7.54 4.51
CA GLY A 37 10.12 -8.74 4.22
C GLY A 37 10.29 -9.96 5.13
N LEU A 38 11.01 -9.83 6.24
CA LEU A 38 11.06 -10.86 7.29
C LEU A 38 9.87 -10.74 8.24
N PRO A 39 9.35 -11.82 8.87
CA PRO A 39 8.40 -11.70 9.97
C PRO A 39 8.98 -10.91 11.16
N GLU A 40 8.17 -10.14 11.90
CA GLU A 40 8.66 -9.31 13.03
C GLU A 40 9.34 -10.14 14.12
N ASP A 41 8.86 -11.36 14.35
CA ASP A 41 9.33 -12.31 15.35
C ASP A 41 10.49 -13.19 14.88
N SER A 42 10.85 -13.15 13.60
CA SER A 42 11.91 -14.00 13.05
C SER A 42 13.32 -13.58 13.42
N LEU A 43 13.59 -12.27 13.55
CA LEU A 43 14.88 -11.69 13.95
C LEU A 43 14.66 -10.43 14.79
N GLY A 44 15.46 -10.24 15.84
CA GLY A 44 15.34 -9.11 16.76
C GLY A 44 15.45 -7.72 16.10
N ILE A 45 16.18 -7.63 14.98
CA ILE A 45 16.41 -6.38 14.25
C ILE A 45 15.09 -5.76 13.78
N LYS A 46 14.21 -6.55 13.15
CA LYS A 46 12.92 -6.02 12.66
C LYS A 46 12.04 -5.57 13.81
N MET A 47 11.98 -6.36 14.89
CA MET A 47 11.25 -6.00 16.10
C MET A 47 11.72 -4.64 16.67
N ASP A 48 13.01 -4.38 16.72
CA ASP A 48 13.56 -3.13 17.25
C ASP A 48 13.27 -1.92 16.35
N VAL A 49 13.31 -2.12 15.02
CA VAL A 49 12.87 -1.11 14.04
C VAL A 49 11.39 -0.79 14.25
N VAL A 50 10.52 -1.81 14.32
CA VAL A 50 9.08 -1.62 14.53
C VAL A 50 8.76 -0.95 15.86
N LYS A 51 9.44 -1.32 16.95
CA LYS A 51 9.32 -0.66 18.26
C LYS A 51 9.71 0.82 18.18
N SER A 52 10.81 1.12 17.47
CA SER A 52 11.29 2.49 17.28
C SER A 52 10.30 3.34 16.48
N ILE A 53 9.71 2.76 15.43
CA ILE A 53 8.66 3.40 14.62
C ILE A 53 7.42 3.67 15.48
N LYS A 54 6.95 2.69 16.26
CA LYS A 54 5.81 2.84 17.18
C LYS A 54 6.07 3.95 18.21
N LYS A 55 7.29 4.03 18.77
CA LYS A 55 7.68 5.09 19.72
C LYS A 55 7.68 6.48 19.05
N LYS A 56 8.27 6.60 17.86
CA LYS A 56 8.28 7.86 17.09
C LYS A 56 6.86 8.30 16.72
N HIS A 57 6.04 7.38 16.21
CA HIS A 57 4.65 7.66 15.83
C HIS A 57 3.80 8.18 16.99
N LYS A 58 3.99 7.64 18.21
CA LYS A 58 3.30 8.14 19.42
C LYS A 58 3.68 9.58 19.77
N LYS A 59 4.92 10.01 19.49
CA LYS A 59 5.42 11.36 19.80
C LYS A 59 5.11 12.37 18.70
N ASN A 60 5.30 11.96 17.45
CA ASN A 60 5.05 12.75 16.25
C ASN A 60 4.41 11.82 15.20
N PRO A 61 3.07 11.86 15.03
CA PRO A 61 2.37 10.94 14.15
C PRO A 61 2.81 11.06 12.69
N PHE A 62 3.18 9.92 12.12
CA PHE A 62 3.32 9.73 10.67
C PHE A 62 1.97 9.83 9.96
N ASN A 63 2.00 10.32 8.72
CA ASN A 63 0.82 10.52 7.88
C ASN A 63 0.86 9.68 6.60
N LEU A 64 2.03 9.15 6.23
CA LEU A 64 2.25 8.35 5.03
C LEU A 64 3.44 7.41 5.25
N GLY A 65 3.36 6.21 4.69
CA GLY A 65 4.50 5.31 4.56
C GLY A 65 4.91 5.11 3.10
N LEU A 66 6.19 4.87 2.86
CA LEU A 66 6.75 4.39 1.61
C LEU A 66 7.41 3.03 1.88
N MET A 67 7.04 2.01 1.10
CA MET A 67 7.67 0.69 1.12
C MET A 67 8.38 0.47 -0.22
N LEU A 68 9.70 0.47 -0.18
CA LEU A 68 10.58 0.56 -1.34
C LEU A 68 10.89 -0.80 -2.01
N GLY A 69 10.13 -1.85 -1.66
CA GLY A 69 10.32 -3.20 -2.19
C GLY A 69 10.94 -4.16 -1.18
N ASP A 70 11.09 -5.41 -1.63
CA ASP A 70 11.47 -6.56 -0.82
C ASP A 70 10.53 -6.72 0.38
N ASN A 71 9.23 -6.72 0.04
CA ASN A 71 8.14 -6.76 1.00
C ASN A 71 8.00 -8.13 1.64
N VAL A 72 8.46 -9.19 0.97
CA VAL A 72 8.45 -10.58 1.45
C VAL A 72 9.71 -11.33 1.06
N TYR A 73 10.50 -11.73 2.07
CA TYR A 73 11.63 -12.63 1.92
C TYR A 73 11.27 -14.09 2.24
N PRO A 74 12.05 -15.07 1.73
CA PRO A 74 13.15 -14.90 0.79
C PRO A 74 12.73 -14.83 -0.69
N HIS A 75 11.56 -15.38 -1.05
CA HIS A 75 11.17 -15.58 -2.46
C HIS A 75 9.79 -14.99 -2.76
N GLY A 76 9.48 -13.83 -2.20
CA GLY A 76 8.19 -13.18 -2.39
C GLY A 76 7.01 -13.95 -1.79
N VAL A 77 5.81 -13.57 -2.20
CA VAL A 77 4.54 -14.18 -1.75
C VAL A 77 4.21 -15.37 -2.63
N ARG A 78 3.75 -16.48 -2.04
CA ARG A 78 3.16 -17.59 -2.80
C ARG A 78 1.78 -17.19 -3.32
N THR A 79 1.38 -17.70 -4.48
CA THR A 79 0.08 -17.41 -5.08
C THR A 79 -1.06 -17.57 -4.07
N GLU A 80 -1.86 -16.50 -3.92
CA GLU A 80 -3.02 -16.38 -3.01
C GLU A 80 -2.70 -16.53 -1.51
N ASP A 81 -1.42 -16.56 -1.11
CA ASP A 81 -1.01 -16.64 0.29
C ASP A 81 -0.93 -15.23 0.93
N HIS A 82 -2.08 -14.73 1.33
CA HIS A 82 -2.17 -13.46 2.05
C HIS A 82 -1.54 -13.49 3.45
N ASN A 83 -1.36 -14.67 4.05
CA ASN A 83 -0.84 -14.77 5.41
C ASN A 83 0.63 -14.32 5.48
N MET A 84 1.41 -14.56 4.42
CA MET A 84 2.80 -14.09 4.34
C MET A 84 2.89 -12.58 4.54
N LEU A 85 2.15 -11.81 3.74
CA LEU A 85 2.10 -10.34 3.84
C LEU A 85 1.49 -9.87 5.17
N PHE A 86 0.47 -10.55 5.67
CA PHE A 86 -0.12 -10.22 6.98
C PHE A 86 0.92 -10.25 8.10
N GLN A 87 1.69 -11.32 8.20
CA GLN A 87 2.74 -11.48 9.22
C GLN A 87 3.86 -10.45 9.09
N ARG A 88 4.10 -9.94 7.87
CA ARG A 88 5.22 -9.03 7.58
C ARG A 88 4.82 -7.57 7.67
N PHE A 89 3.61 -7.20 7.26
CA PHE A 89 3.14 -5.82 7.21
C PHE A 89 2.08 -5.54 8.28
N THR A 90 0.91 -6.18 8.17
CA THR A 90 -0.28 -5.83 8.97
C THR A 90 -0.07 -6.10 10.46
N HIS A 91 0.65 -7.17 10.79
CA HIS A 91 1.05 -7.47 12.15
C HIS A 91 1.94 -6.37 12.74
N SER A 92 2.94 -5.90 11.97
CA SER A 92 3.88 -4.87 12.41
C SER A 92 3.26 -3.48 12.52
N PHE A 93 2.35 -3.17 11.61
CA PHE A 93 1.64 -1.90 11.54
C PHE A 93 0.14 -2.13 11.72
N PRO A 94 -0.37 -2.36 12.94
CA PRO A 94 -1.79 -2.61 13.13
C PRO A 94 -2.65 -1.34 12.91
N SER A 95 -3.83 -1.49 12.30
CA SER A 95 -4.72 -0.38 11.91
C SER A 95 -5.17 0.50 13.08
N LYS A 96 -5.24 -0.05 14.29
CA LYS A 96 -5.52 0.71 15.52
C LYS A 96 -4.49 1.82 15.81
N ALA A 97 -3.25 1.63 15.36
CA ALA A 97 -2.15 2.58 15.57
C ALA A 97 -1.77 3.31 14.29
N PHE A 98 -1.76 2.62 13.14
CA PHE A 98 -1.32 3.17 11.86
C PHE A 98 -2.50 3.24 10.89
N LYS A 99 -3.24 4.36 10.90
CA LYS A 99 -4.47 4.53 10.09
C LYS A 99 -4.22 5.03 8.67
N PHE A 100 -2.97 5.29 8.31
CA PHE A 100 -2.56 5.86 7.02
C PHE A 100 -2.04 4.79 6.06
N ARG A 101 -1.90 5.17 4.78
CA ARG A 101 -1.42 4.29 3.71
C ARG A 101 0.11 4.19 3.71
N PHE A 102 0.59 3.01 3.37
CA PHE A 102 1.95 2.69 3.00
C PHE A 102 1.96 2.44 1.49
N LEU A 103 2.56 3.35 0.73
CA LEU A 103 2.72 3.24 -0.71
C LEU A 103 3.81 2.21 -0.98
N ALA A 104 3.41 1.00 -1.37
CA ALA A 104 4.33 -0.08 -1.62
C ALA A 104 4.66 -0.23 -3.10
N VAL A 105 5.91 -0.57 -3.38
CA VAL A 105 6.39 -1.06 -4.68
C VAL A 105 7.02 -2.43 -4.51
N LEU A 106 7.33 -3.09 -5.62
CA LEU A 106 7.95 -4.42 -5.63
C LEU A 106 9.48 -4.30 -5.72
N GLY A 107 10.19 -5.08 -4.93
CA GLY A 107 11.63 -5.34 -5.06
C GLY A 107 11.93 -6.60 -5.87
N ASN A 108 13.20 -6.96 -6.04
CA ASN A 108 13.58 -8.14 -6.82
C ASN A 108 13.10 -9.44 -6.18
N HIS A 109 13.15 -9.56 -4.85
CA HIS A 109 12.69 -10.78 -4.17
C HIS A 109 11.18 -10.98 -4.29
N ASP A 110 10.42 -9.89 -4.40
CA ASP A 110 8.98 -9.97 -4.61
C ASP A 110 8.61 -10.59 -5.97
N TYR A 111 9.47 -10.41 -6.98
CA TYR A 111 9.32 -10.99 -8.32
C TYR A 111 9.69 -12.48 -8.40
N GLU A 112 10.35 -13.03 -7.38
CA GLU A 112 10.63 -14.47 -7.29
C GLU A 112 9.36 -15.27 -6.92
N GLY A 113 8.36 -14.59 -6.35
CA GLY A 113 7.04 -15.14 -6.03
C GLY A 113 5.95 -14.67 -7.00
N ASP A 114 4.76 -14.43 -6.46
CA ASP A 114 3.63 -13.86 -7.20
C ASP A 114 3.36 -12.39 -6.83
N PRO A 115 3.83 -11.43 -7.64
CA PRO A 115 3.48 -10.02 -7.50
C PRO A 115 1.98 -9.74 -7.48
N LYS A 116 1.16 -10.55 -8.16
CA LYS A 116 -0.29 -10.33 -8.24
C LYS A 116 -0.94 -10.52 -6.87
N SER A 117 -0.48 -11.49 -6.09
CA SER A 117 -0.95 -11.73 -4.72
C SER A 117 -0.70 -10.55 -3.78
N GLN A 118 0.37 -9.77 -3.99
CA GLN A 118 0.60 -8.54 -3.22
C GLN A 118 -0.37 -7.41 -3.61
N ILE A 119 -0.71 -7.31 -4.90
CA ILE A 119 -1.75 -6.40 -5.38
C ILE A 119 -3.11 -6.81 -4.83
N GLN A 120 -3.44 -8.11 -4.82
CA GLN A 120 -4.69 -8.60 -4.26
C GLN A 120 -4.77 -8.34 -2.75
N TYR A 121 -3.67 -8.50 -2.03
CA TYR A 121 -3.60 -8.17 -0.60
C TYR A 121 -4.06 -6.74 -0.29
N HIS A 122 -3.69 -5.76 -1.14
CA HIS A 122 -4.17 -4.38 -1.04
C HIS A 122 -5.70 -4.29 -1.12
N PHE A 123 -6.32 -4.99 -2.07
CA PHE A 123 -7.76 -4.91 -2.30
C PHE A 123 -8.58 -5.73 -1.31
N GLU A 124 -8.07 -6.88 -0.90
CA GLU A 124 -8.85 -7.93 -0.22
C GLU A 124 -8.60 -7.97 1.30
N VAL A 125 -7.42 -7.55 1.77
CA VAL A 125 -7.00 -7.76 3.17
C VAL A 125 -6.69 -6.47 3.90
N ASP A 126 -5.79 -5.63 3.36
CA ASP A 126 -5.41 -4.38 4.02
C ASP A 126 -5.11 -3.26 3.02
N GLN A 127 -6.09 -2.39 2.83
CA GLN A 127 -6.00 -1.22 1.94
C GLN A 127 -4.90 -0.23 2.34
N ARG A 128 -4.33 -0.35 3.54
CA ARG A 128 -3.18 0.46 3.98
C ARG A 128 -1.89 -0.01 3.34
N PHE A 129 -1.74 -1.29 2.99
CA PHE A 129 -0.71 -1.71 2.05
C PHE A 129 -1.17 -1.27 0.66
N TYR A 130 -0.85 -0.04 0.29
CA TYR A 130 -1.36 0.58 -0.92
C TYR A 130 -0.50 0.18 -2.11
N MET A 131 -1.01 -0.77 -2.91
CA MET A 131 -0.34 -1.25 -4.11
C MET A 131 -1.36 -1.66 -5.18
N PRO A 132 -2.07 -0.68 -5.79
CA PRO A 132 -3.15 -0.97 -6.75
C PRO A 132 -2.64 -1.57 -8.06
N TYR A 133 -1.38 -1.31 -8.41
CA TYR A 133 -0.68 -1.81 -9.58
C TYR A 133 0.82 -1.97 -9.26
N ARG A 134 1.57 -2.64 -10.13
CA ARG A 134 3.04 -2.76 -9.98
C ARG A 134 3.76 -1.41 -10.03
N TYR A 135 3.22 -0.48 -10.81
CA TYR A 135 3.68 0.89 -10.94
C TYR A 135 2.45 1.79 -10.94
N TYR A 136 2.49 2.88 -10.18
CA TYR A 136 1.39 3.81 -10.07
C TYR A 136 1.87 5.20 -9.70
N PHE A 137 1.05 6.20 -9.99
CA PHE A 137 1.19 7.53 -9.45
C PHE A 137 0.32 7.67 -8.20
N TYR A 138 0.85 8.33 -7.17
CA TYR A 138 0.09 8.64 -5.97
C TYR A 138 0.20 10.13 -5.68
N GLY A 139 -0.95 10.80 -5.64
CA GLY A 139 -1.03 12.22 -5.38
C GLY A 139 -2.42 12.76 -5.64
N ILE A 140 -2.54 14.08 -5.52
CA ILE A 140 -3.70 14.81 -6.02
C ILE A 140 -3.43 15.00 -7.51
N VAL A 141 -4.21 14.33 -8.37
CA VAL A 141 -4.24 14.69 -9.79
C VAL A 141 -5.10 15.95 -9.85
N PRO A 142 -4.54 17.14 -10.14
CA PRO A 142 -5.36 18.30 -10.42
C PRO A 142 -6.16 17.99 -11.68
N ASN A 143 -7.44 18.34 -11.69
CA ASN A 143 -8.27 18.27 -12.89
C ASN A 143 -7.68 19.14 -14.01
#